data_AF-A0A849E0U9-F1
#
_entry.id   AF-A0A849E0U9-F1
#
_cell.length_a   1.000
_cell.length_b   1.000
_cell.length_c   1.000
_cell.angle_alpha   90.00
_cell.angle_beta   90.00
_cell.angle_gamma   90.00
#
_symmetry.space_group_name_H-M   'P 1'
#
loop_
_entity.id
_entity.type
_entity.pdbx_description
1 polymer ?
#
loop_
_entity_poly.entity_id
_entity_poly.type
_entity_poly.pdbx_seq_one_letter_code
_entity_poly.pdbx_strand_id
1 'polypeptide(L)'
;MKLIKFLIISLLAVVTVAITSAEEPLTKPYHLSYKFPVNNKLSFEEVITNNEWLPSDDGWIREHLFQSHFWIGDTPKVAWLKLDFKPDDTIDSKVWVELASSGVTRASLFQKIHGEWHEINSDLSQQSINTGENHHSYSESPIRTRFLSFYVSTEEISDSMYLRVEASDKLHLQVNIKTNQDFIIDSSIGNFIYAMGYGILLVMVLYNLFIGFSLRDSLYYIYSGAIFSTLLYQFFAHGHARLFTHFNWDYVNYSLNFLVLLITTLSMYFLYYFCNIKIYAPKIARPLRLFLKLMILVTVCSLFIPTNWSLNLILTIAGSTPVLAVMIASYAWYKGSPMAPIFMLSWMAYIIGGFLWQGYWLGLVTLSDWVEIPLIAGAASESILLSLALAYRIRVLSEQTTELKASTAHYKKISNIDALTKLANRRAFDRKLKNAKAANRDIGLIMFDLD
;
A
#
# COMPACT_ATOMS: atom_id res chain seq x y z
N MET A 1 -11.19 -16.52 -19.29
CA MET A 1 -10.28 -17.62 -18.86
C MET A 1 -8.85 -17.47 -19.40
N LYS A 2 -8.62 -17.19 -20.69
CA LYS A 2 -7.26 -16.99 -21.25
C LYS A 2 -6.50 -15.78 -20.66
N LEU A 3 -7.17 -14.65 -20.45
CA LEU A 3 -6.59 -13.44 -19.84
C LEU A 3 -6.17 -13.66 -18.36
N ILE A 4 -7.01 -14.36 -17.60
CA ILE A 4 -6.74 -14.69 -16.18
C ILE A 4 -5.54 -15.65 -16.08
N LYS A 5 -5.45 -16.65 -16.96
CA LYS A 5 -4.26 -17.51 -17.04
C LYS A 5 -3.01 -16.72 -17.38
N PHE A 6 -3.06 -15.81 -18.35
CA PHE A 6 -1.93 -14.96 -18.73
C PHE A 6 -1.46 -14.09 -17.55
N LEU A 7 -2.38 -13.42 -16.86
CA LEU A 7 -2.07 -12.58 -15.70
C LEU A 7 -1.50 -13.36 -14.51
N ILE A 8 -2.04 -14.56 -14.23
CA ILE A 8 -1.50 -15.45 -13.19
C ILE A 8 -0.08 -15.90 -13.56
N ILE A 9 0.17 -16.23 -14.83
CA ILE A 9 1.51 -16.63 -15.31
C ILE A 9 2.49 -15.45 -15.23
N SER A 10 2.08 -14.24 -15.61
CA SER A 10 2.91 -13.03 -15.46
C SER A 10 3.22 -12.73 -14.00
N LEU A 11 2.25 -12.90 -13.10
CA LEU A 11 2.44 -12.68 -11.66
C LEU A 11 3.36 -13.74 -11.05
N LEU A 12 3.17 -15.01 -11.41
CA LEU A 12 4.07 -16.10 -11.00
C LEU A 12 5.49 -15.87 -11.53
N ALA A 13 5.65 -15.35 -12.75
CA ALA A 13 6.96 -15.00 -13.29
C ALA A 13 7.63 -13.89 -12.47
N VAL A 14 6.91 -12.83 -12.11
CA VAL A 14 7.43 -11.74 -11.26
C VAL A 14 7.83 -12.26 -9.87
N VAL A 15 6.99 -13.09 -9.25
CA VAL A 15 7.27 -13.70 -7.95
C VAL A 15 8.46 -14.66 -8.03
N THR A 16 8.57 -15.46 -9.10
CA THR A 16 9.69 -16.39 -9.28
C THR A 16 11.01 -15.65 -9.52
N VAL A 17 11.00 -14.56 -10.29
CA VAL A 17 12.17 -13.70 -10.51
C VAL A 17 12.63 -13.07 -9.19
N ALA A 18 11.70 -12.57 -8.37
CA ALA A 18 12.00 -12.08 -7.02
C ALA A 18 12.49 -13.18 -6.07
N ILE A 19 12.04 -14.43 -6.26
CA ILE A 19 12.53 -15.58 -5.48
C ILE A 19 13.97 -15.92 -5.84
N THR A 20 14.32 -15.90 -7.12
CA THR A 20 15.68 -16.20 -7.59
C THR A 20 16.72 -15.12 -7.27
N SER A 21 16.31 -13.91 -6.86
CA SER A 21 17.23 -12.84 -6.49
C SER A 21 17.57 -12.78 -4.99
N ALA A 22 17.06 -13.69 -4.14
CA ALA A 22 17.70 -13.93 -2.84
C ALA A 22 18.95 -14.77 -3.03
N GLU A 23 20.08 -14.10 -3.19
CA GLU A 23 21.34 -14.69 -2.77
C GLU A 23 21.54 -14.48 -1.26
N GLU A 24 22.05 -15.53 -0.60
CA GLU A 24 22.51 -15.53 0.79
C GLU A 24 23.61 -14.47 1.00
N PRO A 25 23.80 -13.95 2.23
CA PRO A 25 24.79 -12.92 2.47
C PRO A 25 26.19 -13.50 2.30
N LEU A 26 26.84 -13.16 1.18
CA LEU A 26 28.29 -13.09 1.11
C LEU A 26 28.80 -12.29 2.31
N THR A 27 29.89 -12.74 2.91
CA THR A 27 30.64 -12.00 3.94
C THR A 27 30.81 -10.55 3.50
N LYS A 28 30.19 -9.62 4.23
CA LYS A 28 30.18 -8.21 3.88
C LYS A 28 31.59 -7.63 3.98
N PRO A 29 32.04 -6.80 3.03
CA PRO A 29 33.39 -6.25 3.00
C PRO A 29 33.63 -5.13 4.05
N TYR A 30 32.70 -4.95 5.00
CA TYR A 30 32.73 -3.87 5.98
C TYR A 30 32.25 -4.36 7.34
N HIS A 31 32.76 -3.70 8.39
CA HIS A 31 32.26 -3.82 9.75
C HIS A 31 31.41 -2.60 10.07
N LEU A 32 30.15 -2.82 10.43
CA LEU A 32 29.25 -1.75 10.87
C LEU A 32 29.13 -1.80 12.39
N SER A 33 29.31 -0.64 13.01
CA SER A 33 28.96 -0.43 14.41
C SER A 33 28.01 0.77 14.54
N TYR A 34 27.17 0.80 15.56
CA TYR A 34 26.18 1.86 15.73
C TYR A 34 25.98 2.28 17.19
N LYS A 35 25.45 3.48 17.38
CA LYS A 35 24.91 3.99 18.65
C LYS A 35 23.46 4.40 18.41
N PHE A 36 22.55 3.77 19.14
CA PHE A 36 21.11 4.04 19.05
C PHE A 36 20.37 3.48 20.29
N PRO A 37 19.42 4.23 20.88
CA PRO A 37 19.05 5.62 20.59
C PRO A 37 20.06 6.63 21.13
N VAL A 38 20.20 7.77 20.46
CA VAL A 38 21.12 8.86 20.86
C VAL A 38 20.37 10.17 21.01
N ASN A 39 20.81 11.03 21.92
CA ASN A 39 20.28 12.39 22.06
C ASN A 39 20.54 13.19 20.77
N ASN A 40 19.53 13.89 20.27
CA ASN A 40 19.61 14.70 19.06
C ASN A 40 20.73 15.78 19.10
N LYS A 41 21.13 16.20 20.30
CA LYS A 41 22.19 17.20 20.53
C LYS A 41 23.63 16.63 20.49
N LEU A 42 23.81 15.31 20.41
CA LEU A 42 25.15 14.71 20.39
C LEU A 42 25.91 15.16 19.14
N SER A 43 27.03 15.86 19.34
CA SER A 43 27.85 16.42 18.25
C SER A 43 28.81 15.37 17.69
N PHE A 44 29.31 15.62 16.48
CA PHE A 44 30.30 14.74 15.85
C PHE A 44 31.58 14.58 16.68
N GLU A 45 32.07 15.66 17.30
CA GLU A 45 33.27 15.66 18.14
C GLU A 45 33.14 14.75 19.37
N GLU A 46 31.96 14.73 19.99
CA GLU A 46 31.64 13.84 21.12
C GLU A 46 31.52 12.37 20.69
N VAL A 47 31.09 12.12 19.44
CA VAL A 47 30.91 10.77 18.90
C VAL A 47 32.26 10.09 18.63
N ILE A 48 33.22 10.82 18.06
CA ILE A 48 34.55 10.29 17.71
C ILE A 48 35.35 9.99 18.97
N THR A 49 35.19 10.79 20.03
CA THR A 49 35.95 10.63 21.29
C THR A 49 35.42 9.49 22.17
N ASN A 50 34.17 9.07 21.96
CA ASN A 50 33.53 8.01 22.74
C ASN A 50 33.62 6.65 22.01
N ASN A 51 34.25 5.66 22.65
CA ASN A 51 34.51 4.33 22.09
C ASN A 51 33.42 3.29 22.31
N GLU A 52 32.29 3.61 22.94
CA GLU A 52 31.21 2.64 23.14
C GLU A 52 30.32 2.52 21.89
N TRP A 53 30.56 1.48 21.09
CA TRP A 53 29.78 1.16 19.88
C TRP A 53 29.21 -0.25 19.95
N LEU A 54 27.97 -0.42 19.49
CA LEU A 54 27.33 -1.73 19.35
C LEU A 54 27.63 -2.31 17.95
N PRO A 55 28.12 -3.55 17.83
CA PRO A 55 28.35 -4.16 16.51
C PRO A 55 27.03 -4.51 15.81
N SER A 56 27.01 -4.41 14.48
CA SER A 56 25.95 -4.89 13.60
C SER A 56 26.57 -5.63 12.41
N ASP A 57 26.80 -6.93 12.59
CA ASP A 57 27.46 -7.78 11.59
C ASP A 57 26.60 -7.96 10.31
N ASP A 58 25.28 -7.83 10.44
CA ASP A 58 24.31 -7.91 9.35
C ASP A 58 24.08 -6.56 8.64
N GLY A 59 24.64 -5.46 9.16
CA GLY A 59 24.42 -4.12 8.65
C GLY A 59 23.01 -3.56 8.93
N TRP A 60 22.24 -4.21 9.80
CA TRP A 60 20.85 -3.87 10.11
C TRP A 60 20.70 -3.20 11.47
N ILE A 61 20.21 -1.97 11.46
CA ILE A 61 19.81 -1.25 12.68
C ILE A 61 18.30 -1.30 12.81
N ARG A 62 17.82 -1.71 13.99
CA ARG A 62 16.38 -1.84 14.23
C ARG A 62 15.94 -1.53 15.65
N GLU A 63 14.67 -1.12 15.72
CA GLU A 63 13.86 -1.17 16.93
C GLU A 63 13.00 -2.42 16.92
N HIS A 64 13.17 -3.29 17.91
CA HIS A 64 12.42 -4.54 17.98
C HIS A 64 11.14 -4.36 18.80
N LEU A 65 10.00 -4.94 18.38
CA LEU A 65 8.69 -4.75 19.04
C LEU A 65 8.64 -5.11 20.54
N PHE A 66 9.55 -5.98 21.00
CA PHE A 66 9.65 -6.43 22.39
C PHE A 66 10.52 -5.52 23.28
N GLN A 67 11.17 -4.51 22.70
CA GLN A 67 11.92 -3.52 23.48
C GLN A 67 10.94 -2.58 24.18
N SER A 68 11.20 -2.25 25.45
CA SER A 68 10.32 -1.43 26.29
C SER A 68 10.06 -0.04 25.71
N HIS A 69 11.05 0.52 25.03
CA HIS A 69 10.98 1.83 24.37
C HIS A 69 10.39 1.80 22.97
N PHE A 70 10.10 0.62 22.38
CA PHE A 70 9.53 0.54 21.03
C PHE A 70 8.20 1.29 20.94
N TRP A 71 7.29 1.07 21.88
CA TRP A 71 5.95 1.67 21.88
C TRP A 71 5.92 3.09 22.47
N ILE A 72 7.08 3.62 22.89
CA ILE A 72 7.22 4.99 23.38
C ILE A 72 7.46 5.90 22.17
N GLY A 73 6.71 7.00 22.10
CA GLY A 73 6.71 7.92 20.97
C GLY A 73 7.85 8.94 20.97
N ASP A 74 9.06 8.63 21.43
CA ASP A 74 10.12 9.64 21.46
C ASP A 74 10.66 9.93 20.05
N THR A 75 10.67 11.22 19.65
CA THR A 75 11.12 11.70 18.33
C THR A 75 11.83 13.05 18.44
N PRO A 76 12.80 13.36 17.54
CA PRO A 76 13.30 12.54 16.45
C PRO A 76 14.22 11.41 16.95
N LYS A 77 14.30 10.32 16.18
CA LYS A 77 15.19 9.20 16.48
C LYS A 77 16.48 9.37 15.73
N VAL A 78 17.58 9.51 16.47
CA VAL A 78 18.91 9.74 15.91
C VAL A 78 19.79 8.53 16.20
N ALA A 79 20.48 8.04 15.17
CA ALA A 79 21.56 7.09 15.32
C ALA A 79 22.84 7.62 14.69
N TRP A 80 23.94 7.18 15.28
CA TRP A 80 25.26 7.31 14.69
C TRP A 80 25.75 5.94 14.28
N LEU A 81 26.29 5.84 13.07
CA LEU A 81 26.87 4.62 12.52
C LEU A 81 28.34 4.86 12.24
N LYS A 82 29.16 3.84 12.45
CA LYS A 82 30.59 3.80 12.15
C LYS A 82 30.81 2.67 11.15
N LEU A 83 31.36 3.02 10.00
CA LEU A 83 31.71 2.10 8.92
C LEU A 83 33.22 1.95 8.88
N ASP A 84 33.67 0.74 9.20
CA ASP A 84 35.07 0.34 9.10
C ASP A 84 35.22 -0.52 7.83
N PHE A 85 35.86 0.05 6.80
CA PHE A 85 36.21 -0.73 5.61
C PHE A 85 37.39 -1.63 5.94
N LYS A 86 37.30 -2.89 5.52
CA LYS A 86 38.51 -3.68 5.33
C LYS A 86 39.03 -3.31 3.95
N PRO A 87 40.24 -2.73 3.82
CA PRO A 87 40.87 -2.58 2.53
C PRO A 87 41.11 -3.99 2.00
N ASP A 88 40.22 -4.43 1.12
CA ASP A 88 40.37 -5.63 0.32
C ASP A 88 40.61 -5.13 -1.11
N ASP A 89 41.62 -5.68 -1.79
CA ASP A 89 42.06 -5.24 -3.12
C ASP A 89 40.97 -5.41 -4.21
N THR A 90 39.81 -5.95 -3.83
CA THR A 90 38.65 -6.23 -4.70
C THR A 90 37.56 -5.17 -4.66
N ILE A 91 37.62 -4.17 -3.76
CA ILE A 91 36.59 -3.13 -3.69
C ILE A 91 36.90 -2.07 -4.75
N ASP A 92 35.93 -1.84 -5.64
CA ASP A 92 36.01 -0.82 -6.69
C ASP A 92 36.40 0.56 -6.11
N SER A 93 37.09 1.39 -6.89
CA SER A 93 37.60 2.69 -6.43
C SER A 93 36.50 3.65 -6.01
N LYS A 94 35.26 3.39 -6.43
CA LYS A 94 34.06 4.14 -6.06
C LYS A 94 32.91 3.20 -5.72
N VAL A 95 32.27 3.44 -4.58
CA VAL A 95 31.17 2.63 -4.06
C VAL A 95 29.98 3.47 -3.64
N TRP A 96 28.81 2.87 -3.67
CA TRP A 96 27.58 3.42 -3.13
C TRP A 96 27.35 2.91 -1.72
N VAL A 97 27.19 3.83 -0.77
CA VAL A 97 26.67 3.55 0.56
C VAL A 97 25.19 3.87 0.56
N GLU A 98 24.36 2.85 0.33
CA GLU A 98 22.92 2.96 0.29
C GLU A 98 22.33 2.75 1.69
N LEU A 99 21.51 3.70 2.13
CA LEU A 99 20.74 3.64 3.36
C LEU A 99 19.31 3.16 3.06
N ALA A 100 19.13 1.85 2.91
CA ALA A 100 17.84 1.25 2.61
C ALA A 100 16.91 1.36 3.83
N SER A 101 16.06 2.39 3.80
CA SER A 101 15.08 2.69 4.85
C SER A 101 13.90 3.48 4.29
N SER A 102 12.72 3.15 4.77
CA SER A 102 11.49 3.93 4.57
C SER A 102 11.25 4.99 5.66
N GLY A 103 12.00 4.94 6.77
CA GLY A 103 11.81 5.81 7.93
C GLY A 103 12.84 6.93 8.06
N VAL A 104 14.04 6.76 7.47
CA VAL A 104 15.12 7.75 7.51
C VAL A 104 14.77 8.93 6.61
N THR A 105 14.74 10.11 7.22
CA THR A 105 14.39 11.37 6.56
C THR A 105 15.61 12.21 6.22
N ARG A 106 16.67 12.15 7.04
CA ARG A 106 17.93 12.86 6.82
C ARG A 106 19.13 11.98 7.14
N ALA A 107 20.21 12.16 6.39
CA ALA A 107 21.48 11.54 6.68
C ALA A 107 22.65 12.48 6.37
N SER A 108 23.67 12.45 7.22
CA SER A 108 24.91 13.19 7.06
C SER A 108 26.08 12.22 7.15
N LEU A 109 26.92 12.20 6.13
CA LEU A 109 28.14 11.40 6.07
C LEU A 109 29.33 12.27 6.46
N PHE A 110 30.15 11.78 7.37
CA PHE A 110 31.40 12.39 7.80
C PHE A 110 32.55 11.49 7.34
N GLN A 111 33.38 12.02 6.46
CA GLN A 111 34.56 11.36 5.93
C GLN A 111 35.77 12.27 6.10
N LYS A 112 36.93 11.65 6.34
CA LYS A 112 38.20 12.35 6.41
C LYS A 112 38.86 12.33 5.03
N ILE A 113 39.04 13.50 4.43
CA ILE A 113 39.66 13.69 3.11
C ILE A 113 40.86 14.60 3.29
N HIS A 114 42.05 14.18 2.83
CA HIS A 114 43.31 14.92 3.02
C HIS A 114 43.63 15.33 4.48
N GLY A 115 43.11 14.59 5.47
CA GLY A 115 43.34 14.85 6.90
C GLY A 115 42.30 15.74 7.59
N GLU A 116 41.38 16.36 6.84
CA GLU A 116 40.28 17.17 7.38
C GLU A 116 38.93 16.42 7.29
N TRP A 117 38.06 16.67 8.27
CA TRP A 117 36.70 16.10 8.28
C TRP A 117 35.77 16.92 7.40
N HIS A 118 35.11 16.25 6.47
CA HIS A 118 34.09 16.83 5.61
C HIS A 118 32.73 16.22 5.91
N GLU A 119 31.71 17.07 6.04
CA GLU A 119 30.30 16.68 6.18
C GLU A 119 29.60 16.75 4.83
N ILE A 120 28.99 15.64 4.44
CA ILE A 120 28.24 15.47 3.21
C ILE A 120 26.79 15.19 3.60
N ASN A 121 25.91 16.15 3.34
CA ASN A 121 24.49 16.00 3.61
C ASN A 121 23.76 15.35 2.44
N SER A 122 22.90 14.37 2.73
CA SER A 122 22.11 13.66 1.72
C SER A 122 21.27 14.60 0.86
N ASP A 123 20.67 15.62 1.47
CA ASP A 123 19.76 16.54 0.80
C ASP A 123 20.52 17.50 -0.14
N LEU A 124 21.73 17.91 0.25
CA LEU A 124 22.60 18.77 -0.56
C LEU A 124 23.18 18.01 -1.75
N SER A 125 23.56 16.73 -1.57
CA SER A 125 24.08 15.89 -2.65
C SER A 125 23.08 15.68 -3.79
N GLN A 126 21.78 15.69 -3.49
CA GLN A 126 20.72 15.58 -4.48
C GLN A 126 20.22 16.96 -4.98
N GLN A 127 20.50 18.06 -4.25
CA GLN A 127 20.18 19.43 -4.68
C GLN A 127 21.20 19.99 -5.67
N SER A 128 22.49 19.67 -5.57
CA SER A 128 23.50 20.11 -6.56
C SER A 128 23.16 19.66 -7.99
N ILE A 129 22.55 18.48 -8.13
CA ILE A 129 22.01 17.97 -9.41
C ILE A 129 20.97 18.93 -10.03
N ASN A 130 20.17 19.63 -9.21
CA ASN A 130 19.10 20.50 -9.69
C ASN A 130 19.57 21.89 -10.13
N THR A 131 20.52 22.44 -9.40
CA THR A 131 20.99 23.80 -9.66
C THR A 131 22.05 23.83 -10.75
N GLY A 132 22.70 22.69 -11.04
CA GLY A 132 23.86 22.65 -11.94
C GLY A 132 25.02 23.51 -11.43
N GLU A 133 24.94 23.96 -10.17
CA GLU A 133 25.98 24.72 -9.51
C GLU A 133 27.00 23.72 -8.98
N ASN A 134 28.19 23.76 -9.58
CA ASN A 134 29.37 23.04 -9.12
C ASN A 134 29.78 23.60 -7.75
N HIS A 135 29.12 23.19 -6.68
CA HIS A 135 29.75 23.24 -5.39
C HIS A 135 30.85 22.19 -5.43
N HIS A 136 32.10 22.58 -5.17
CA HIS A 136 33.25 21.68 -5.04
C HIS A 136 33.03 20.67 -3.89
N SER A 137 32.11 19.74 -4.07
CA SER A 137 31.70 18.74 -3.10
C SER A 137 32.26 17.41 -3.58
N TYR A 138 33.16 16.84 -2.79
CA TYR A 138 33.93 15.63 -3.09
C TYR A 138 33.07 14.34 -3.15
N SER A 139 31.75 14.45 -3.33
CA SER A 139 30.77 13.36 -3.30
C SER A 139 29.41 13.78 -3.91
N GLU A 140 29.43 14.43 -5.08
CA GLU A 140 28.19 14.63 -5.82
C GLU A 140 27.64 13.27 -6.28
N SER A 141 26.40 12.98 -5.87
CA SER A 141 25.70 11.79 -6.35
C SER A 141 25.46 11.95 -7.84
N PRO A 142 25.97 11.07 -8.72
CA PRO A 142 25.82 11.23 -10.17
C PRO A 142 24.37 11.06 -10.64
N ILE A 143 23.53 10.41 -9.82
CA ILE A 143 22.12 10.15 -10.10
C ILE A 143 21.27 10.32 -8.84
N ARG A 144 19.98 10.56 -9.02
CA ARG A 144 19.01 10.51 -7.93
C ARG A 144 18.65 9.07 -7.59
N THR A 145 18.43 8.82 -6.31
CA THR A 145 18.21 7.48 -5.77
C THR A 145 16.93 7.44 -4.93
N ARG A 146 16.24 6.29 -4.92
CA ARG A 146 14.99 6.13 -4.12
C ARG A 146 15.27 6.19 -2.61
N PHE A 147 16.40 5.63 -2.19
CA PHE A 147 16.90 5.69 -0.82
C PHE A 147 17.99 6.75 -0.69
N LEU A 148 18.23 7.25 0.54
CA LEU A 148 19.38 8.13 0.77
C LEU A 148 20.64 7.32 0.50
N SER A 149 21.49 7.79 -0.40
CA SER A 149 22.69 7.08 -0.83
C SER A 149 23.84 8.06 -0.96
N PHE A 150 25.03 7.62 -0.61
CA PHE A 150 26.26 8.41 -0.75
C PHE A 150 27.19 7.71 -1.74
N TYR A 151 27.77 8.50 -2.66
CA TYR A 151 28.76 8.02 -3.61
C TYR A 151 30.15 8.40 -3.10
N VAL A 152 30.96 7.41 -2.73
CA VAL A 152 32.21 7.61 -2.01
C VAL A 152 33.38 6.97 -2.76
N SER A 153 34.50 7.69 -2.84
CA SER A 153 35.79 7.17 -3.34
C SER A 153 36.48 6.37 -2.24
N THR A 154 36.77 5.10 -2.48
CA THR A 154 37.44 4.19 -1.52
C THR A 154 38.94 4.44 -1.43
N GLU A 155 39.57 4.98 -2.49
CA GLU A 155 40.99 5.34 -2.53
C GLU A 155 41.34 6.49 -1.55
N GLU A 156 40.37 7.33 -1.21
CA GLU A 156 40.53 8.45 -0.29
C GLU A 156 40.20 8.08 1.17
N ILE A 157 39.78 6.84 1.43
CA ILE A 157 39.41 6.36 2.77
C ILE A 157 40.67 5.93 3.51
N SER A 158 41.19 6.81 4.35
CA SER A 158 42.32 6.51 5.25
C SER A 158 41.89 6.01 6.64
N ASP A 159 40.65 6.29 7.04
CA ASP A 159 40.08 6.02 8.37
C ASP A 159 38.60 5.61 8.27
N SER A 160 37.99 5.24 9.40
CA SER A 160 36.55 4.97 9.54
C SER A 160 35.66 6.13 9.04
N MET A 161 34.54 5.79 8.39
CA MET A 161 33.49 6.77 8.08
C MET A 161 32.42 6.79 9.15
N TYR A 162 31.81 7.94 9.38
CA TYR A 162 30.72 8.10 10.34
C TYR A 162 29.46 8.62 9.65
N LEU A 163 28.31 8.06 9.99
CA LEU A 163 27.02 8.46 9.46
C LEU A 163 26.10 8.88 10.60
N ARG A 164 25.51 10.06 10.49
CA ARG A 164 24.41 10.49 11.35
C ARG A 164 23.11 10.29 10.58
N VAL A 165 22.18 9.52 11.12
CA VAL A 165 20.88 9.26 10.51
C VAL A 165 19.76 9.72 11.43
N GLU A 166 18.78 10.41 10.85
CA GLU A 166 17.58 10.86 11.55
C GLU A 166 16.34 10.20 10.94
N ALA A 167 15.45 9.72 11.81
CA ALA A 167 14.14 9.20 11.43
C ALA A 167 13.03 9.92 12.21
N SER A 168 11.95 10.22 11.50
CA SER A 168 10.77 10.92 12.06
C SER A 168 9.78 9.96 12.73
N ASP A 169 9.90 8.66 12.48
CA ASP A 169 9.06 7.59 13.05
C ASP A 169 9.92 6.52 13.75
N LYS A 170 10.15 5.38 13.08
CA LYS A 170 11.01 4.28 13.56
C LYS A 170 12.31 4.28 12.79
N LEU A 171 13.39 3.97 13.49
CA LEU A 171 14.69 3.80 12.84
C LEU A 171 14.90 2.32 12.49
N HIS A 172 14.46 1.94 11.31
CA HIS A 172 14.77 0.65 10.67
C HIS A 172 15.59 0.94 9.42
N LEU A 173 16.84 0.47 9.41
CA LEU A 173 17.78 0.81 8.36
C LEU A 173 18.68 -0.37 8.05
N GLN A 174 18.77 -0.72 6.78
CA GLN A 174 19.76 -1.64 6.25
C GLN A 174 20.82 -0.81 5.51
N VAL A 175 22.08 -0.88 5.95
CA VAL A 175 23.19 -0.30 5.20
C VAL A 175 23.63 -1.32 4.17
N ASN A 176 23.71 -0.91 2.90
CA ASN A 176 24.21 -1.70 1.79
C ASN A 176 25.38 -0.97 1.14
N ILE A 177 26.47 -1.69 0.89
CA ILE A 177 27.60 -1.18 0.10
C ILE A 177 27.58 -1.89 -1.23
N LYS A 178 27.50 -1.13 -2.32
CA LYS A 178 27.38 -1.68 -3.68
C LYS A 178 28.41 -1.03 -4.61
N THR A 179 28.93 -1.80 -5.56
CA THR A 179 29.70 -1.23 -6.67
C THR A 179 28.79 -0.35 -7.53
N ASN A 180 29.37 0.53 -8.35
CA ASN A 180 28.56 1.37 -9.23
C ASN A 180 27.74 0.53 -10.23
N GLN A 181 28.31 -0.56 -10.75
CA GLN A 181 27.62 -1.44 -11.68
C GLN A 181 26.45 -2.16 -11.02
N ASP A 182 26.66 -2.77 -9.85
CA ASP A 182 25.61 -3.52 -9.14
C ASP A 182 24.48 -2.58 -8.69
N PHE A 183 24.83 -1.39 -8.18
CA PHE A 183 23.85 -0.39 -7.79
C PHE A 183 22.94 0.00 -8.96
N ILE A 184 23.51 0.28 -10.14
CA ILE A 184 22.73 0.66 -11.32
C ILE A 184 21.83 -0.49 -11.78
N ILE A 185 22.33 -1.73 -11.83
CA ILE A 185 21.56 -2.90 -12.24
C ILE A 185 20.40 -3.14 -11.27
N ASP A 186 20.68 -3.25 -9.97
CA ASP A 186 19.67 -3.49 -8.94
C ASP A 186 18.61 -2.40 -8.92
N SER A 187 19.03 -1.13 -8.93
CA SER A 187 18.11 0.01 -8.94
C SER A 187 17.24 0.02 -10.20
N SER A 188 17.83 -0.28 -11.36
CA SER A 188 17.08 -0.29 -12.64
C SER A 188 16.02 -1.39 -12.68
N ILE A 189 16.38 -2.62 -12.26
CA ILE A 189 15.46 -3.75 -12.22
C ILE A 189 14.35 -3.48 -11.20
N GLY A 190 14.70 -3.04 -9.99
CA GLY A 190 13.74 -2.69 -8.95
C GLY A 190 12.76 -1.62 -9.41
N ASN A 191 13.27 -0.48 -9.89
CA ASN A 191 12.45 0.63 -10.38
C ASN A 191 11.52 0.20 -11.53
N PHE A 192 11.97 -0.69 -12.44
CA PHE A 192 11.14 -1.22 -13.51
C PHE A 192 9.96 -2.05 -12.97
N ILE A 193 10.20 -2.92 -11.99
CA ILE A 193 9.15 -3.73 -11.33
C ILE A 193 8.12 -2.82 -10.67
N TYR A 194 8.56 -1.81 -9.92
CA TYR A 194 7.65 -0.84 -9.29
C TYR A 194 6.87 -0.02 -10.31
N ALA A 195 7.52 0.46 -11.38
CA ALA A 195 6.85 1.22 -12.43
C ALA A 195 5.73 0.41 -13.11
N MET A 196 5.96 -0.89 -13.36
CA MET A 196 4.91 -1.80 -13.84
C MET A 196 3.76 -1.92 -12.84
N GLY A 197 4.08 -2.13 -11.55
CA GLY A 197 3.09 -2.21 -10.48
C GLY A 197 2.23 -0.94 -10.36
N TYR A 198 2.87 0.22 -10.31
CA TYR A 198 2.19 1.52 -10.27
C TYR A 198 1.32 1.75 -11.51
N GLY A 199 1.80 1.37 -12.70
CA GLY A 199 1.03 1.42 -13.94
C GLY A 199 -0.23 0.58 -13.89
N ILE A 200 -0.15 -0.67 -13.39
CA ILE A 200 -1.31 -1.55 -13.23
C ILE A 200 -2.32 -0.93 -12.26
N LEU A 201 -1.86 -0.47 -11.09
CA LEU A 201 -2.73 0.16 -10.10
C LEU A 201 -3.42 1.41 -10.68
N LEU A 202 -2.69 2.26 -11.40
CA LEU A 202 -3.25 3.46 -12.03
C LEU A 202 -4.33 3.13 -13.06
N VAL A 203 -4.06 2.16 -13.94
CA VAL A 203 -5.05 1.69 -14.92
C VAL A 203 -6.29 1.13 -14.22
N MET A 204 -6.12 0.39 -13.12
CA MET A 204 -7.24 -0.15 -12.34
C MET A 204 -8.05 0.92 -11.63
N VAL A 205 -7.42 2.00 -11.14
CA VAL A 205 -8.13 3.18 -10.63
C VAL A 205 -9.01 3.78 -11.72
N LEU A 206 -8.42 4.12 -12.87
CA LEU A 206 -9.13 4.74 -14.00
C LEU A 206 -10.25 3.85 -14.54
N TYR A 207 -9.98 2.55 -14.68
CA TYR A 207 -10.97 1.56 -15.10
C TYR A 207 -12.17 1.54 -14.14
N ASN A 208 -11.92 1.38 -12.83
CA ASN A 208 -13.00 1.32 -11.86
C ASN A 208 -13.76 2.64 -11.74
N LEU A 209 -13.09 3.79 -11.90
CA LEU A 209 -13.77 5.09 -11.94
C LEU A 209 -14.69 5.21 -13.15
N PHE A 210 -14.21 4.85 -14.35
CA PHE A 210 -15.01 4.89 -15.57
C PHE A 210 -16.27 4.00 -15.48
N ILE A 211 -16.11 2.79 -14.96
CA ILE A 211 -17.22 1.86 -14.72
C ILE A 211 -18.15 2.40 -13.62
N GLY A 212 -17.59 2.95 -12.54
CA GLY A 212 -18.35 3.60 -11.47
C GLY A 212 -19.23 4.74 -11.96
N PHE A 213 -18.71 5.60 -12.85
CA PHE A 213 -19.49 6.67 -13.48
C PHE A 213 -20.60 6.13 -14.39
N SER A 214 -20.30 5.10 -15.17
CA SER A 214 -21.25 4.48 -16.10
C SER A 214 -22.41 3.79 -15.37
N LEU A 215 -22.11 3.10 -14.26
CA LEU A 215 -23.07 2.27 -13.52
C LEU A 215 -23.67 2.97 -12.30
N ARG A 216 -23.10 4.11 -11.89
CA ARG A 216 -23.47 4.88 -10.69
C ARG A 216 -23.48 4.04 -9.41
N ASP A 217 -22.61 3.03 -9.32
CA ASP A 217 -22.44 2.20 -8.12
C ASP A 217 -21.30 2.77 -7.25
N SER A 218 -21.64 3.16 -6.02
CA SER A 218 -20.69 3.77 -5.09
C SER A 218 -19.55 2.83 -4.66
N LEU A 219 -19.76 1.51 -4.78
CA LEU A 219 -18.74 0.53 -4.44
C LEU A 219 -17.48 0.67 -5.31
N TYR A 220 -17.65 1.06 -6.58
CA TYR A 220 -16.53 1.32 -7.49
C TYR A 220 -15.70 2.52 -7.03
N TYR A 221 -16.33 3.61 -6.56
CA TYR A 221 -15.58 4.77 -6.07
C TYR A 221 -14.83 4.47 -4.77
N ILE A 222 -15.45 3.74 -3.84
CA ILE A 222 -14.79 3.30 -2.60
C ILE A 222 -13.55 2.47 -2.95
N TYR A 223 -13.70 1.55 -3.91
CA TYR A 223 -12.62 0.67 -4.33
C TYR A 223 -11.51 1.41 -5.08
N SER A 224 -11.86 2.28 -6.03
CA SER A 224 -10.90 3.17 -6.70
C SER A 224 -10.13 4.02 -5.70
N GLY A 225 -10.80 4.53 -4.66
CA GLY A 225 -10.14 5.26 -3.58
C GLY A 225 -9.11 4.40 -2.85
N ALA A 226 -9.45 3.15 -2.51
CA ALA A 226 -8.54 2.22 -1.85
C ALA A 226 -7.29 1.91 -2.72
N ILE A 227 -7.48 1.61 -4.00
CA ILE A 227 -6.38 1.35 -4.94
C ILE A 227 -5.52 2.61 -5.09
N PHE A 228 -6.13 3.78 -5.24
CA PHE A 228 -5.40 5.03 -5.43
C PHE A 228 -4.59 5.41 -4.18
N SER A 229 -5.17 5.27 -2.98
CA SER A 229 -4.43 5.46 -1.73
C SER A 229 -3.29 4.45 -1.60
N THR A 230 -3.48 3.20 -2.04
CA THR A 230 -2.42 2.17 -2.05
C THR A 230 -1.28 2.55 -3.01
N LEU A 231 -1.61 3.02 -4.22
CA LEU A 231 -0.63 3.52 -5.19
C LEU A 231 0.20 4.66 -4.60
N LEU A 232 -0.46 5.67 -4.02
CA LEU A 232 0.24 6.79 -3.40
C LEU A 232 1.11 6.33 -2.23
N TYR A 233 0.55 5.51 -1.33
CA TYR A 233 1.29 5.00 -0.19
C TYR A 233 2.57 4.28 -0.64
N GLN A 234 2.47 3.34 -1.57
CA GLN A 234 3.63 2.57 -2.02
C GLN A 234 4.65 3.44 -2.78
N PHE A 235 4.19 4.40 -3.59
CA PHE A 235 5.09 5.31 -4.30
C PHE A 235 5.97 6.14 -3.35
N PHE A 236 5.38 6.67 -2.27
CA PHE A 236 6.10 7.46 -1.28
C PHE A 236 6.87 6.59 -0.28
N ALA A 237 6.28 5.51 0.22
CA ALA A 237 6.88 4.65 1.24
C ALA A 237 8.13 3.89 0.74
N HIS A 238 8.19 3.56 -0.55
CA HIS A 238 9.37 2.96 -1.18
C HIS A 238 10.40 3.99 -1.68
N GLY A 239 10.19 5.29 -1.41
CA GLY A 239 11.16 6.35 -1.69
C GLY A 239 11.20 6.87 -3.15
N HIS A 240 10.38 6.33 -4.06
CA HIS A 240 10.40 6.71 -5.49
C HIS A 240 10.11 8.20 -5.73
N ALA A 241 9.41 8.86 -4.81
CA ALA A 241 9.20 10.30 -4.85
C ALA A 241 10.52 11.11 -4.87
N ARG A 242 11.61 10.61 -4.24
CA ARG A 242 12.95 11.24 -4.24
C ARG A 242 13.55 11.36 -5.64
N LEU A 243 13.15 10.49 -6.57
CA LEU A 243 13.64 10.53 -7.95
C LEU A 243 13.18 11.77 -8.71
N PHE A 244 12.04 12.37 -8.33
CA PHE A 244 11.40 13.44 -9.09
C PHE A 244 11.65 14.83 -8.50
N THR A 245 11.62 14.97 -7.18
CA THR A 245 11.86 16.25 -6.51
C THR A 245 12.23 16.07 -5.04
N HIS A 246 12.69 17.16 -4.44
CA HIS A 246 12.93 17.27 -3.01
C HIS A 246 11.61 17.48 -2.27
N PHE A 247 11.32 16.59 -1.32
CA PHE A 247 10.18 16.69 -0.42
C PHE A 247 10.66 16.88 1.01
N ASN A 248 9.86 17.58 1.82
CA ASN A 248 10.02 17.51 3.26
C ASN A 248 9.45 16.17 3.75
N TRP A 249 10.35 15.22 4.03
CA TRP A 249 10.00 13.85 4.38
C TRP A 249 9.29 13.71 5.72
N ASP A 250 9.38 14.71 6.60
CA ASP A 250 8.58 14.74 7.83
C ASP A 250 7.08 14.79 7.47
N TYR A 251 6.67 15.73 6.62
CA TYR A 251 5.29 15.85 6.14
C TYR A 251 4.84 14.67 5.27
N VAL A 252 5.76 14.09 4.50
CA VAL A 252 5.48 12.86 3.73
C VAL A 252 5.12 11.73 4.69
N ASN A 253 5.91 11.50 5.75
CA ASN A 253 5.65 10.44 6.73
C ASN A 253 4.31 10.64 7.47
N TYR A 254 3.97 11.88 7.84
CA TYR A 254 2.63 12.22 8.35
C TYR A 254 1.52 11.80 7.37
N SER A 255 1.71 12.08 6.08
CA SER A 255 0.73 11.76 5.04
C SER A 255 0.64 10.25 4.78
N LEU A 256 1.77 9.54 4.82
CA LEU A 256 1.83 8.08 4.69
C LEU A 256 1.02 7.39 5.79
N ASN A 257 1.12 7.87 7.02
CA ASN A 257 0.35 7.36 8.14
C ASN A 257 -1.17 7.48 7.92
N PHE A 258 -1.61 8.65 7.45
CA PHE A 258 -3.01 8.84 7.04
C PHE A 258 -3.41 7.90 5.90
N LEU A 259 -2.57 7.74 4.87
CA LEU A 259 -2.86 6.88 3.72
C LEU A 259 -3.07 5.42 4.14
N VAL A 260 -2.27 4.87 5.05
CA VAL A 260 -2.46 3.48 5.55
C VAL A 260 -3.82 3.31 6.23
N LEU A 261 -4.21 4.26 7.08
CA LEU A 261 -5.51 4.23 7.74
C LEU A 261 -6.65 4.38 6.72
N LEU A 262 -6.47 5.24 5.72
CA LEU A 262 -7.45 5.42 4.64
C LEU A 262 -7.62 4.15 3.82
N ILE A 263 -6.51 3.50 3.42
CA ILE A 263 -6.52 2.20 2.73
C ILE A 263 -7.30 1.17 3.57
N THR A 264 -6.95 1.05 4.86
CA THR A 264 -7.58 0.09 5.78
C THR A 264 -9.07 0.34 5.92
N THR A 265 -9.48 1.60 6.11
CA THR A 265 -10.88 2.01 6.22
C THR A 265 -11.66 1.72 4.94
N LEU A 266 -11.18 2.18 3.77
CA LEU A 266 -11.85 1.96 2.50
C LEU A 266 -11.96 0.48 2.15
N SER A 267 -10.92 -0.30 2.45
CA SER A 267 -10.88 -1.74 2.26
C SER A 267 -11.92 -2.49 3.11
N MET A 268 -12.08 -2.10 4.39
CA MET A 268 -13.11 -2.69 5.25
C MET A 268 -14.53 -2.27 4.85
N TYR A 269 -14.71 -1.04 4.37
CA TYR A 269 -15.96 -0.61 3.75
C TYR A 269 -16.27 -1.42 2.50
N PHE A 270 -15.28 -1.63 1.64
CA PHE A 270 -15.40 -2.45 0.45
C PHE A 270 -15.82 -3.87 0.82
N LEU A 271 -15.14 -4.53 1.76
CA LEU A 271 -15.50 -5.86 2.27
C LEU A 271 -16.97 -5.92 2.71
N TYR A 272 -17.44 -4.94 3.50
CA TYR A 272 -18.80 -4.91 4.03
C TYR A 272 -19.87 -4.99 2.93
N TYR A 273 -19.69 -4.19 1.88
CA TYR A 273 -20.65 -4.09 0.78
C TYR A 273 -20.45 -5.16 -0.29
N PHE A 274 -19.20 -5.50 -0.60
CA PHE A 274 -18.84 -6.51 -1.59
C PHE A 274 -19.34 -7.90 -1.18
N CYS A 275 -19.07 -8.30 0.08
CA CYS A 275 -19.53 -9.58 0.62
C CYS A 275 -21.00 -9.56 1.08
N ASN A 276 -21.68 -8.42 0.95
CA ASN A 276 -23.07 -8.19 1.33
C ASN A 276 -23.38 -8.64 2.78
N ILE A 277 -22.52 -8.21 3.70
CA ILE A 277 -22.51 -8.65 5.10
C ILE A 277 -23.85 -8.42 5.81
N LYS A 278 -24.58 -7.36 5.43
CA LYS A 278 -25.92 -7.08 5.96
C LYS A 278 -26.91 -8.24 5.76
N ILE A 279 -26.81 -8.95 4.64
CA ILE A 279 -27.72 -10.05 4.28
C ILE A 279 -27.22 -11.38 4.86
N TYR A 280 -25.95 -11.73 4.60
CA TYR A 280 -25.43 -13.05 4.95
C TYR A 280 -24.99 -13.16 6.42
N ALA A 281 -24.60 -12.06 7.06
CA ALA A 281 -24.09 -12.03 8.43
C ALA A 281 -24.69 -10.89 9.28
N PRO A 282 -26.03 -10.84 9.45
CA PRO A 282 -26.72 -9.71 10.08
C PRO A 282 -26.32 -9.49 11.55
N LYS A 283 -25.93 -10.55 12.27
CA LYS A 283 -25.44 -10.48 13.66
C LYS A 283 -24.15 -9.66 13.79
N ILE A 284 -23.26 -9.75 12.79
CA ILE A 284 -21.97 -9.03 12.76
C ILE A 284 -22.14 -7.66 12.07
N ALA A 285 -23.14 -7.51 11.20
CA ALA A 285 -23.34 -6.29 10.42
C ALA A 285 -23.53 -5.01 11.26
N ARG A 286 -24.15 -5.10 12.45
CA ARG A 286 -24.32 -3.95 13.36
C ARG A 286 -23.01 -3.52 14.04
N PRO A 287 -22.29 -4.40 14.78
CA PRO A 287 -21.02 -4.02 15.40
C PRO A 287 -19.98 -3.62 14.35
N LEU A 288 -19.94 -4.30 13.20
CA LEU A 288 -19.04 -3.92 12.10
C LEU A 288 -19.33 -2.53 11.55
N ARG A 289 -20.60 -2.13 11.44
CA ARG A 289 -20.95 -0.76 11.01
C ARG A 289 -20.50 0.30 12.02
N LEU A 290 -20.58 0.00 13.32
CA LEU A 290 -20.05 0.88 14.35
C LEU A 290 -18.52 0.99 14.24
N PHE A 291 -17.83 -0.15 14.10
CA PHE A 291 -16.39 -0.22 13.86
C PHE A 291 -15.97 0.61 12.64
N LEU A 292 -16.68 0.48 11.52
CA LEU A 292 -16.42 1.25 10.30
C LEU A 292 -16.54 2.78 10.51
N LYS A 293 -17.54 3.24 11.29
CA LYS A 293 -17.67 4.67 11.65
C LYS A 293 -16.52 5.13 12.53
N LEU A 294 -16.08 4.30 13.48
CA LEU A 294 -14.93 4.59 14.32
C LEU A 294 -13.64 4.63 13.50
N MET A 295 -13.48 3.75 12.52
CA MET A 295 -12.35 3.76 11.60
C MET A 295 -12.28 5.06 10.79
N ILE A 296 -13.41 5.56 10.28
CA ILE A 296 -13.45 6.90 9.64
C ILE A 296 -13.00 7.98 10.60
N LEU A 297 -13.52 7.97 11.84
CA LEU A 297 -13.13 8.96 12.85
C LEU A 297 -11.63 8.91 13.11
N VAL A 298 -11.07 7.71 13.31
CA VAL A 298 -9.62 7.52 13.54
C VAL A 298 -8.80 7.97 12.34
N THR A 299 -9.20 7.63 11.11
CA THR A 299 -8.53 8.09 9.88
C THR A 299 -8.55 9.62 9.76
N VAL A 300 -9.65 10.29 10.11
CA VAL A 300 -9.69 11.77 10.08
C VAL A 300 -8.86 12.36 11.22
N CYS A 301 -8.94 11.79 12.42
CA CYS A 301 -8.16 12.24 13.57
C CYS A 301 -6.65 12.08 13.37
N SER A 302 -6.19 11.10 12.58
CA SER A 302 -4.76 10.88 12.34
C SER A 302 -4.08 12.04 11.62
N LEU A 303 -4.83 12.92 10.96
CA LEU A 303 -4.30 14.17 10.38
C LEU A 303 -3.82 15.18 11.44
N PHE A 304 -4.26 15.00 12.69
CA PHE A 304 -3.97 15.91 13.80
C PHE A 304 -3.08 15.26 14.88
N ILE A 305 -2.73 13.99 14.73
CA ILE A 305 -1.93 13.23 15.71
C ILE A 305 -0.45 13.30 15.31
N PRO A 306 0.48 13.58 16.26
CA PRO A 306 1.92 13.48 16.02
C PRO A 306 2.36 12.13 15.42
N THR A 307 3.36 12.12 14.52
CA THR A 307 3.74 10.97 13.65
C THR A 307 3.99 9.69 14.44
N ASN A 308 4.77 9.81 15.50
CA ASN A 308 5.11 8.78 16.48
C ASN A 308 3.91 8.03 17.09
N TRP A 309 2.93 8.76 17.62
CA TRP A 309 1.71 8.15 18.18
C TRP A 309 0.83 7.57 17.08
N SER A 310 0.79 8.24 15.93
CA SER A 310 0.05 7.81 14.74
C SER A 310 0.57 6.46 14.24
N LEU A 311 1.89 6.28 14.15
CA LEU A 311 2.49 5.04 13.66
C LEU A 311 2.19 3.84 14.59
N ASN A 312 2.33 3.97 15.91
CA ASN A 312 2.00 2.86 16.82
C ASN A 312 0.52 2.46 16.75
N LEU A 313 -0.37 3.45 16.62
CA LEU A 313 -1.79 3.23 16.37
C LEU A 313 -2.01 2.47 15.05
N ILE A 314 -1.28 2.85 14.01
CA ILE A 314 -1.32 2.21 12.68
C ILE A 314 -0.84 0.77 12.75
N LEU A 315 0.32 0.48 13.34
CA LEU A 315 0.82 -0.90 13.45
C LEU A 315 -0.21 -1.81 14.14
N THR A 316 -0.93 -1.27 15.13
CA THR A 316 -1.99 -2.00 15.82
C THR A 316 -3.24 -2.20 14.94
N ILE A 317 -3.76 -1.12 14.34
CA ILE A 317 -4.99 -1.16 13.55
C ILE A 317 -4.77 -1.88 12.22
N ALA A 318 -3.77 -1.45 11.44
CA ALA A 318 -3.44 -2.03 10.14
C ALA A 318 -2.91 -3.46 10.25
N GLY A 319 -2.25 -3.82 11.36
CA GLY A 319 -1.84 -5.21 11.61
C GLY A 319 -3.00 -6.14 11.98
N SER A 320 -3.98 -5.67 12.76
CA SER A 320 -5.11 -6.51 13.23
C SER A 320 -6.29 -6.56 12.26
N THR A 321 -6.51 -5.50 11.47
CA THR A 321 -7.68 -5.38 10.60
C THR A 321 -7.71 -6.41 9.46
N PRO A 322 -6.61 -6.77 8.78
CA PRO A 322 -6.59 -7.85 7.78
C PRO A 322 -7.03 -9.19 8.37
N VAL A 323 -6.62 -9.51 9.60
CA VAL A 323 -7.06 -10.74 10.30
C VAL A 323 -8.57 -10.70 10.53
N LEU A 324 -9.08 -9.56 11.01
CA LEU A 324 -10.51 -9.34 11.18
C LEU A 324 -11.29 -9.45 9.86
N ALA A 325 -10.75 -8.90 8.77
CA ALA A 325 -11.33 -8.97 7.44
C ALA A 325 -11.47 -10.42 6.96
N VAL A 326 -10.42 -11.23 7.12
CA VAL A 326 -10.41 -12.66 6.78
C VAL A 326 -11.43 -13.43 7.63
N MET A 327 -11.51 -13.17 8.93
CA MET A 327 -12.52 -13.80 9.80
C MET A 327 -13.96 -13.45 9.36
N ILE A 328 -14.23 -12.18 9.04
CA ILE A 328 -15.54 -11.73 8.58
C ILE A 328 -15.89 -12.33 7.22
N ALA A 329 -14.95 -12.33 6.27
CA ALA A 329 -15.13 -12.92 4.95
C ALA A 329 -15.37 -14.43 5.05
N SER A 330 -14.61 -15.15 5.88
CA SER A 330 -14.78 -16.58 6.13
C SER A 330 -16.15 -16.90 6.72
N TYR A 331 -16.61 -16.10 7.68
CA TYR A 331 -17.95 -16.26 8.25
C TYR A 331 -19.05 -15.96 7.22
N ALA A 332 -18.88 -14.93 6.38
CA ALA A 332 -19.82 -14.63 5.31
C ALA A 332 -19.86 -15.74 4.25
N TRP A 333 -18.72 -16.34 3.94
CA TRP A 333 -18.62 -17.51 3.06
C TRP A 333 -19.36 -18.71 3.68
N TYR A 334 -19.13 -19.02 4.95
CA TYR A 334 -19.87 -20.08 5.66
C TYR A 334 -21.40 -19.84 5.64
N LYS A 335 -21.83 -18.58 5.67
CA LYS A 335 -23.25 -18.19 5.54
C LYS A 335 -23.78 -18.15 4.11
N GLY A 336 -22.98 -18.54 3.12
CA GLY A 336 -23.39 -18.68 1.73
C GLY A 336 -23.24 -17.42 0.87
N SER A 337 -22.42 -16.44 1.29
CA SER A 337 -22.11 -15.29 0.43
C SER A 337 -21.26 -15.73 -0.77
N PRO A 338 -21.75 -15.57 -2.02
CA PRO A 338 -21.02 -16.01 -3.20
C PRO A 338 -19.79 -15.15 -3.50
N MET A 339 -19.76 -13.91 -3.00
CA MET A 339 -18.67 -12.97 -3.23
C MET A 339 -17.52 -13.13 -2.23
N ALA A 340 -17.78 -13.70 -1.06
CA ALA A 340 -16.79 -13.88 0.00
C ALA A 340 -15.58 -14.75 -0.41
N PRO A 341 -15.72 -15.94 -1.03
CA PRO A 341 -14.56 -16.71 -1.48
C PRO A 341 -13.75 -15.99 -2.56
N ILE A 342 -14.41 -15.24 -3.45
CA ILE A 342 -13.73 -14.45 -4.49
C ILE A 342 -12.89 -13.34 -3.85
N PHE A 343 -13.44 -12.69 -2.82
CA PHE A 343 -12.73 -11.69 -2.04
C PHE A 343 -11.48 -12.29 -1.38
N MET A 344 -11.63 -13.41 -0.65
CA MET A 344 -10.51 -14.05 0.05
C MET A 344 -9.40 -14.48 -0.91
N LEU A 345 -9.73 -15.11 -2.03
CA LEU A 345 -8.75 -15.53 -3.04
C LEU A 345 -8.01 -14.33 -3.65
N SER A 346 -8.73 -13.24 -3.94
CA SER A 346 -8.14 -12.04 -4.53
C SER A 346 -7.22 -11.31 -3.56
N TRP A 347 -7.56 -11.31 -2.26
CA TRP A 347 -6.82 -10.60 -1.22
C TRP A 347 -5.60 -11.34 -0.69
N MET A 348 -5.51 -12.66 -0.89
CA MET A 348 -4.50 -13.48 -0.21
C MET A 348 -3.06 -13.03 -0.49
N ALA A 349 -2.72 -12.77 -1.75
CA ALA A 349 -1.38 -12.30 -2.12
C ALA A 349 -1.05 -10.93 -1.49
N TYR A 350 -2.02 -10.01 -1.50
CA TYR A 350 -1.87 -8.68 -0.90
C TYR A 350 -1.70 -8.74 0.62
N ILE A 351 -2.44 -9.61 1.30
CA ILE A 351 -2.32 -9.80 2.75
C ILE A 351 -0.93 -10.35 3.12
N ILE A 352 -0.40 -11.32 2.35
CA ILE A 352 0.93 -11.87 2.61
C ILE A 352 1.99 -10.78 2.50
N GLY A 353 1.98 -10.00 1.41
CA GLY A 353 2.87 -8.84 1.26
C GLY A 353 2.69 -7.80 2.37
N GLY A 354 1.44 -7.54 2.76
CA GLY A 354 1.11 -6.65 3.88
C GLY A 354 1.69 -7.10 5.22
N PHE A 355 1.65 -8.41 5.53
CA PHE A 355 2.25 -8.93 6.76
C PHE A 355 3.77 -8.90 6.75
N LEU A 356 4.41 -9.15 5.60
CA LEU A 356 5.87 -9.00 5.46
C LEU A 356 6.27 -7.54 5.69
N TRP A 357 5.58 -6.61 5.04
CA TRP A 357 5.79 -5.17 5.21
C TRP A 357 5.55 -4.70 6.66
N GLN A 358 4.49 -5.20 7.29
CA GLN A 358 4.20 -4.96 8.69
C GLN A 358 5.28 -5.53 9.63
N GLY A 359 5.84 -6.70 9.28
CA GLY A 359 6.95 -7.32 10.00
C GLY A 359 8.21 -6.46 9.98
N TYR A 360 8.50 -5.82 8.84
CA TYR A 360 9.60 -4.87 8.73
C TYR A 360 9.42 -3.71 9.73
N TRP A 361 8.26 -3.05 9.75
CA TRP A 361 7.97 -1.96 10.71
C TRP A 361 7.86 -2.41 12.19
N LEU A 362 7.79 -3.71 12.47
CA LEU A 362 7.89 -4.28 13.82
C LEU A 362 9.32 -4.66 14.21
N GLY A 363 10.29 -4.49 13.29
CA GLY A 363 11.69 -4.86 13.49
C GLY A 363 11.93 -6.37 13.45
N LEU A 364 11.04 -7.13 12.79
CA LEU A 364 11.13 -8.60 12.68
C LEU A 364 11.92 -9.05 11.45
N VAL A 365 11.89 -8.28 10.37
CA VAL A 365 12.58 -8.58 9.10
C VAL A 365 13.29 -7.34 8.55
N THR A 366 14.38 -7.54 7.81
CA THR A 366 15.13 -6.47 7.13
C THR A 366 14.37 -5.95 5.91
N LEU A 367 14.67 -4.71 5.50
CA LEU A 367 14.18 -4.20 4.23
C LEU A 367 14.92 -4.91 3.09
N SER A 368 14.17 -5.66 2.28
CA SER A 368 14.66 -6.42 1.14
C SER A 368 13.58 -6.55 0.09
N ASP A 369 13.96 -6.91 -1.13
CA ASP A 369 13.03 -7.14 -2.23
C ASP A 369 11.94 -8.17 -1.90
N TRP A 370 12.26 -9.14 -1.03
CA TRP A 370 11.33 -10.13 -0.51
C TRP A 370 10.22 -9.57 0.37
N VAL A 371 10.45 -8.42 0.98
CA VAL A 371 9.46 -7.71 1.77
C VAL A 371 8.70 -6.71 0.91
N GLU A 372 9.38 -6.04 -0.02
CA GLU A 372 8.77 -4.96 -0.81
C GLU A 372 7.99 -5.45 -2.04
N ILE A 373 8.55 -6.37 -2.84
CA ILE A 373 7.94 -6.81 -4.12
C ILE A 373 6.60 -7.52 -3.91
N PRO A 374 6.43 -8.43 -2.93
CA PRO A 374 5.14 -9.09 -2.71
C PRO A 374 4.00 -8.12 -2.39
N LEU A 375 4.30 -6.95 -1.79
CA LEU A 375 3.28 -5.95 -1.49
C LEU A 375 2.73 -5.29 -2.76
N ILE A 376 3.61 -4.82 -3.66
CA ILE A 376 3.19 -4.20 -4.93
C ILE A 376 2.58 -5.23 -5.89
N ALA A 377 3.17 -6.41 -6.00
CA ALA A 377 2.65 -7.49 -6.83
C ALA A 377 1.30 -7.99 -6.30
N GLY A 378 1.18 -8.13 -4.98
CA GLY A 378 -0.06 -8.46 -4.29
C GLY A 378 -1.16 -7.45 -4.58
N ALA A 379 -0.88 -6.15 -4.42
CA ALA A 379 -1.82 -5.08 -4.72
C ALA A 379 -2.24 -5.06 -6.20
N ALA A 380 -1.29 -5.22 -7.12
CA ALA A 380 -1.58 -5.29 -8.55
C ALA A 380 -2.50 -6.48 -8.89
N SER A 381 -2.19 -7.67 -8.37
CA SER A 381 -3.00 -8.87 -8.60
C SER A 381 -4.41 -8.78 -8.00
N GLU A 382 -4.51 -8.28 -6.77
CA GLU A 382 -5.74 -8.03 -6.04
C GLU A 382 -6.62 -7.03 -6.82
N SER A 383 -6.01 -5.92 -7.26
CA SER A 383 -6.69 -4.87 -8.01
C SER A 383 -7.38 -5.41 -9.25
N ILE A 384 -6.70 -6.27 -10.01
CA ILE A 384 -7.24 -6.90 -11.22
C ILE A 384 -8.34 -7.90 -10.89
N LEU A 385 -8.09 -8.82 -9.96
CA LEU A 385 -9.02 -9.91 -9.65
C LEU A 385 -10.34 -9.37 -9.08
N LEU A 386 -10.29 -8.42 -8.16
CA LEU A 386 -11.48 -7.81 -7.60
C LEU A 386 -12.20 -6.90 -8.60
N SER A 387 -11.49 -6.21 -9.50
CA SER A 387 -12.15 -5.44 -10.58
C SER A 387 -12.97 -6.35 -11.49
N LEU A 388 -12.42 -7.52 -11.85
CA LEU A 388 -13.15 -8.55 -12.60
C LEU A 388 -14.34 -9.10 -11.80
N ALA A 389 -14.15 -9.34 -10.50
CA ALA A 389 -15.20 -9.81 -9.62
C ALA A 389 -16.34 -8.79 -9.46
N LEU A 390 -16.03 -7.50 -9.47
CA LEU A 390 -16.99 -6.41 -9.43
C LEU A 390 -17.85 -6.40 -10.70
N ALA A 391 -17.22 -6.55 -11.87
CA ALA A 391 -17.92 -6.69 -13.14
C ALA A 391 -18.83 -7.94 -13.16
N TYR A 392 -18.35 -9.07 -12.63
CA TYR A 392 -19.15 -10.29 -12.48
C TYR A 392 -20.35 -10.09 -11.54
N ARG A 393 -20.15 -9.45 -10.39
CA ARG A 393 -21.22 -9.10 -9.44
C ARG A 393 -22.33 -8.30 -10.12
N ILE A 394 -21.97 -7.33 -10.95
CA ILE A 394 -22.96 -6.52 -11.66
C ILE A 394 -23.73 -7.35 -12.69
N ARG A 395 -23.06 -8.25 -13.41
CA ARG A 395 -23.74 -9.16 -14.34
C ARG A 395 -24.78 -10.01 -13.60
N VAL A 396 -24.41 -10.60 -12.47
CA VAL A 396 -25.32 -11.41 -11.64
C VAL A 396 -26.49 -10.57 -11.12
N LEU A 397 -26.23 -9.35 -10.64
CA LEU A 397 -27.28 -8.43 -10.18
C LEU A 397 -28.21 -8.04 -11.33
N SER A 398 -27.67 -7.80 -12.52
CA SER A 398 -28.46 -7.47 -13.72
C SER A 398 -29.39 -8.62 -14.11
N GLU A 399 -28.85 -9.85 -14.18
CA GLU A 399 -29.61 -11.07 -14.47
C GLU A 399 -30.77 -11.24 -13.45
N GLN A 400 -30.48 -11.13 -12.15
CA GLN A 400 -31.51 -11.19 -11.10
C GLN A 400 -32.59 -10.10 -11.25
N THR A 401 -32.22 -8.86 -11.59
CA THR A 401 -33.21 -7.79 -11.80
C THR A 401 -34.08 -8.04 -13.02
N THR A 402 -33.52 -8.61 -14.09
CA THR A 402 -34.29 -8.96 -15.30
C THR A 402 -35.27 -10.08 -15.02
N GLU A 403 -34.85 -11.13 -14.31
CA GLU A 403 -35.72 -12.23 -13.87
C GLU A 403 -36.84 -11.73 -12.96
N LEU A 404 -36.52 -10.87 -11.98
CA LEU A 404 -37.52 -10.31 -11.07
C LEU A 404 -38.56 -9.46 -11.81
N LYS A 405 -38.13 -8.64 -12.78
CA LYS A 405 -39.02 -7.86 -13.63
C LYS A 405 -39.91 -8.75 -14.49
N ALA A 406 -39.35 -9.81 -15.09
CA ALA A 406 -40.10 -10.77 -15.88
C ALA A 406 -41.14 -11.51 -15.04
N SER A 407 -40.77 -11.98 -13.86
CA SER A 407 -41.65 -12.65 -12.90
C SER A 407 -42.77 -11.72 -12.44
N THR A 408 -42.45 -10.47 -12.09
CA THR A 408 -43.46 -9.46 -11.71
C THR A 408 -44.44 -9.16 -12.85
N ALA A 409 -43.95 -9.05 -14.09
CA ALA A 409 -44.79 -8.86 -15.26
C ALA A 409 -45.70 -10.06 -15.51
N HIS A 410 -45.19 -11.28 -15.32
CA HIS A 410 -45.95 -12.52 -15.44
C HIS A 410 -47.08 -12.59 -14.40
N TYR A 411 -46.78 -12.38 -13.11
CA TYR A 411 -47.79 -12.34 -12.05
C TYR A 411 -48.83 -11.25 -12.26
N LYS A 412 -48.41 -10.07 -12.75
CA LYS A 412 -49.33 -8.99 -13.09
C LYS A 412 -50.27 -9.36 -14.25
N LYS A 413 -49.80 -10.14 -15.23
CA LYS A 413 -50.62 -10.63 -16.35
C LYS A 413 -51.68 -11.62 -15.85
N ILE A 414 -51.28 -12.60 -15.04
CA ILE A 414 -52.19 -13.59 -14.45
C ILE A 414 -53.21 -12.91 -13.52
N SER A 415 -52.77 -11.95 -12.70
CA SER A 415 -53.64 -11.22 -11.77
C SER A 415 -54.70 -10.34 -12.47
N ASN A 416 -54.53 -10.02 -13.75
CA ASN A 416 -55.50 -9.23 -14.54
C ASN A 416 -56.50 -10.12 -15.31
N ILE A 417 -56.37 -11.44 -15.22
CA ILE A 417 -57.18 -12.39 -15.98
C ILE A 417 -58.07 -13.16 -15.00
N ASP A 418 -59.33 -13.36 -15.38
CA ASP A 418 -60.27 -14.24 -14.68
C ASP A 418 -59.89 -15.71 -14.89
N ALA A 419 -59.84 -16.48 -13.81
CA ALA A 419 -59.30 -17.83 -13.83
C ALA A 419 -60.16 -18.81 -14.67
N LEU A 420 -61.48 -18.58 -14.67
CA LEU A 420 -62.49 -19.44 -15.30
C LEU A 420 -62.65 -19.11 -16.79
N THR A 421 -62.86 -17.84 -17.12
CA THR A 421 -63.20 -17.40 -18.49
C THR A 421 -61.98 -17.03 -19.33
N LYS A 422 -60.80 -16.87 -18.70
CA LYS A 422 -59.59 -16.30 -19.32
C LYS A 422 -59.77 -14.86 -19.85
N LEU A 423 -60.90 -14.20 -19.55
CA LEU A 423 -61.15 -12.80 -19.89
C LEU A 423 -60.46 -11.85 -18.89
N ALA A 424 -60.42 -10.56 -19.21
CA ALA A 424 -59.92 -9.56 -18.27
C ALA A 424 -60.85 -9.47 -17.05
N ASN A 425 -60.29 -9.54 -15.84
CA ASN A 425 -61.09 -9.44 -14.63
C ASN A 425 -61.52 -7.99 -14.33
N ARG A 426 -62.39 -7.83 -13.33
CA ARG A 426 -62.93 -6.52 -12.92
C ARG A 426 -61.84 -5.48 -12.64
N ARG A 427 -60.74 -5.86 -11.97
CA ARG A 427 -59.61 -4.94 -11.69
C ARG A 427 -58.94 -4.44 -12.98
N ALA A 428 -58.78 -5.32 -13.97
CA ALA A 428 -58.19 -4.95 -15.25
C ALA A 428 -59.13 -4.03 -16.06
N PHE A 429 -60.44 -4.28 -16.00
CA PHE A 429 -61.47 -3.43 -16.58
C PHE A 429 -61.48 -2.03 -15.96
N ASP A 430 -61.57 -1.92 -14.62
CA ASP A 430 -61.61 -0.63 -13.90
C ASP A 430 -60.38 0.24 -14.23
N ARG A 431 -59.20 -0.38 -14.31
CA ARG A 431 -57.96 0.32 -14.68
C ARG A 431 -58.00 0.86 -16.11
N LYS A 432 -58.48 0.06 -17.07
CA LYS A 432 -58.62 0.51 -18.47
C LYS A 432 -59.64 1.65 -18.59
N LEU A 433 -60.77 1.53 -17.89
CA LEU A 433 -61.80 2.57 -17.87
C LEU A 433 -61.27 3.88 -17.30
N LYS A 434 -60.51 3.82 -16.19
CA LYS A 434 -59.88 5.01 -15.58
C LYS A 434 -58.85 5.67 -16.51
N ASN A 435 -58.02 4.87 -17.18
CA ASN A 435 -57.04 5.39 -18.14
C ASN A 435 -57.71 6.02 -19.37
N ALA A 436 -58.78 5.43 -19.89
CA ALA A 436 -59.51 5.96 -21.03
C ALA A 436 -60.23 7.28 -20.68
N LYS A 437 -60.80 7.38 -19.47
CA LYS A 437 -61.36 8.64 -18.94
C LYS A 437 -60.29 9.72 -18.78
N ALA A 438 -59.11 9.38 -18.25
CA ALA A 438 -58.00 10.32 -18.09
C ALA A 438 -57.45 10.81 -19.44
N ALA A 439 -57.55 9.99 -20.50
CA ALA A 439 -57.14 10.35 -21.86
C ALA A 439 -58.22 11.13 -22.64
N ASN A 440 -59.35 11.46 -22.01
CA ASN A 440 -60.48 12.20 -22.58
C ASN A 440 -60.99 11.64 -23.92
N ARG A 441 -60.98 10.31 -24.06
CA ARG A 441 -61.52 9.61 -25.23
C ARG A 441 -63.01 9.36 -25.00
N ASP A 442 -63.82 9.47 -26.06
CA ASP A 442 -65.20 8.98 -26.01
C ASP A 442 -65.20 7.45 -25.86
N ILE A 443 -65.99 6.95 -24.91
CA ILE A 443 -66.01 5.53 -24.53
C ILE A 443 -67.45 5.01 -24.59
N GLY A 444 -67.69 3.99 -25.41
CA GLY A 444 -68.90 3.17 -25.34
C GLY A 444 -68.70 1.99 -24.38
N LEU A 445 -69.69 1.71 -23.54
CA LEU A 445 -69.69 0.55 -22.64
C LEU A 445 -70.88 -0.36 -22.96
N ILE A 446 -70.62 -1.65 -23.16
CA ILE A 446 -71.66 -2.67 -23.37
C ILE A 446 -71.54 -3.68 -22.23
N MET A 447 -72.67 -3.99 -21.60
CA MET A 447 -72.76 -4.91 -20.47
C MET A 447 -73.65 -6.08 -20.86
N PHE A 448 -73.16 -7.30 -20.64
CA PHE A 448 -73.90 -8.54 -20.84
C PHE A 448 -74.00 -9.24 -19.48
N ASP A 449 -75.18 -9.74 -19.13
CA ASP A 449 -75.41 -10.59 -17.97
C ASP A 449 -76.07 -11.90 -18.45
N LEU A 450 -75.85 -13.00 -17.73
CA LEU A 450 -76.50 -14.28 -18.02
C LEU A 450 -77.85 -14.30 -17.28
N ASP A 451 -78.94 -14.59 -18.00
CA ASP A 451 -80.31 -14.64 -17.47
C ASP A 451 -80.54 -15.81 -16.50
#